data_AF-A0A7L2J1C5-F1
#
_entry.id   AF-A0A7L2J1C5-F1
#
_cell.length_a   1.000
_cell.length_b   1.000
_cell.length_c   1.000
_cell.angle_alpha   90.00
_cell.angle_beta   90.00
_cell.angle_gamma   90.00
#
_symmetry.space_group_name_H-M   'P 1'
#
loop_
_entity.id
_entity.type
_entity.pdbx_description
1 polymer ?
#
loop_
_entity_poly.entity_id
_entity_poly.type
_entity_poly.pdbx_seq_one_letter_code
_entity_poly.pdbx_strand_id
1 'polypeptide(L)'
;RENSSENILASANRLLLHEGRLTLAESTRLLDVYLFLFDDFLLITKIKRNKKKCGGSDTAFLPACASLPPELQPLRREGASCTVLDQPIPLDRLILRNVDPV
;
A
#
# COMPACT_ATOMS: atom_id res chain seq x y z
N ARG A 1 8.45 19.20 -24.71
CA ARG A 1 7.97 17.88 -24.24
C ARG A 1 7.84 18.01 -22.74
N GLU A 2 6.64 18.32 -22.28
CA GLU A 2 6.33 18.57 -20.88
C GLU A 2 6.04 17.21 -20.24
N ASN A 3 6.88 16.82 -19.31
CA ASN A 3 6.74 15.56 -18.59
C ASN A 3 5.77 15.84 -17.44
N SER A 4 4.47 15.87 -17.74
CA SER A 4 3.40 15.98 -16.75
C SER A 4 3.33 14.65 -15.98
N SER A 5 4.29 14.40 -15.10
CA SER A 5 4.20 13.37 -14.07
C SER A 5 3.22 13.85 -13.01
N GLU A 6 1.96 14.07 -13.41
CA GLU A 6 0.87 14.22 -12.48
C GLU A 6 0.82 12.90 -11.70
N ASN A 7 1.24 12.97 -10.44
CA ASN A 7 1.22 11.83 -9.54
C ASN A 7 -0.21 11.31 -9.58
N ILE A 8 -0.43 10.12 -10.16
CA ILE A 8 -1.77 9.60 -10.42
C ILE A 8 -2.57 9.62 -9.12
N LEU A 9 -1.91 9.38 -7.98
CA LEU A 9 -2.47 9.43 -6.62
C LEU A 9 -2.86 10.83 -6.12
N ALA A 10 -2.36 11.90 -6.72
CA ALA A 10 -2.55 13.29 -6.31
C ALA A 10 -3.68 14.01 -7.04
N SER A 11 -4.52 13.28 -7.79
CA SER A 11 -5.76 13.86 -8.33
C SER A 11 -6.61 14.38 -7.17
N ALA A 12 -6.93 15.68 -7.20
CA ALA A 12 -7.66 16.35 -6.11
C ALA A 12 -9.06 15.78 -5.84
N ASN A 13 -9.61 15.02 -6.79
CA ASN A 13 -10.95 14.43 -6.71
C ASN A 13 -10.96 12.98 -6.27
N ARG A 14 -9.79 12.35 -6.08
CA ARG A 14 -9.70 10.93 -5.75
C ARG A 14 -9.96 10.69 -4.27
N LEU A 15 -10.82 9.73 -3.97
CA LEU A 15 -11.19 9.39 -2.60
C LEU A 15 -10.64 8.02 -2.22
N LEU A 16 -9.83 7.95 -1.16
CA LEU A 16 -9.46 6.69 -0.54
C LEU A 16 -10.64 6.19 0.29
N LEU A 17 -11.30 5.13 -0.18
CA LEU A 17 -12.47 4.54 0.48
C LEU A 17 -12.06 3.58 1.59
N HIS A 18 -11.11 2.70 1.30
CA HIS A 18 -10.62 1.70 2.25
C HIS A 18 -9.14 1.41 2.05
N GLU A 19 -8.48 0.99 3.13
CA GLU A 19 -7.11 0.48 3.08
C GLU A 19 -6.93 -0.64 4.10
N GLY A 20 -5.97 -1.53 3.86
CA GLY A 20 -5.72 -2.63 4.80
C GLY A 20 -4.71 -3.65 4.32
N ARG A 21 -4.18 -4.41 5.28
CA ARG A 21 -3.25 -5.52 5.02
C ARG A 21 -4.04 -6.79 4.70
N LEU A 22 -3.74 -7.43 3.57
CA LEU A 22 -4.29 -8.72 3.20
C LEU A 22 -3.18 -9.71 2.83
N THR A 23 -3.56 -10.99 2.71
CA THR A 23 -2.71 -12.03 2.11
C THR A 23 -3.19 -12.31 0.70
N LEU A 24 -2.35 -12.04 -0.30
CA LEU A 24 -2.63 -12.40 -1.70
C LEU A 24 -2.16 -13.83 -1.97
N ALA A 25 -3.06 -14.69 -2.42
CA ALA A 25 -2.75 -16.04 -2.85
C ALA A 25 -2.42 -16.09 -4.34
N GLU A 26 -1.16 -16.41 -4.65
CA GLU A 26 -0.69 -16.74 -6.00
C GLU A 26 -0.55 -18.27 -6.14
N SER A 27 -0.34 -18.75 -7.37
CA SER A 27 -0.33 -20.19 -7.70
C SER A 27 0.57 -21.06 -6.81
N THR A 28 1.67 -20.51 -6.29
CA THR A 28 2.65 -21.25 -5.48
C THR A 28 3.05 -20.53 -4.20
N ARG A 29 2.46 -19.36 -3.89
CA ARG A 29 2.91 -18.53 -2.77
C ARG A 29 1.80 -17.65 -2.20
N LEU A 30 1.89 -17.38 -0.91
CA LEU A 30 1.14 -16.34 -0.22
C LEU A 30 2.00 -15.08 -0.03
N LEU A 31 1.45 -13.91 -0.31
CA LEU A 31 2.12 -12.63 -0.16
C LEU A 31 1.42 -11.73 0.85
N ASP A 32 2.20 -11.17 1.78
CA ASP A 32 1.80 -10.00 2.56
C ASP A 32 1.69 -8.77 1.63
N VAL A 33 0.47 -8.29 1.43
CA VAL A 33 0.20 -7.08 0.65
C VAL A 33 -0.55 -6.04 1.47
N TYR A 34 -0.48 -4.80 1.03
CA TYR A 34 -1.31 -3.71 1.53
C TYR A 34 -2.10 -3.12 0.37
N LEU A 35 -3.42 -3.07 0.52
CA LEU A 35 -4.31 -2.55 -0.51
C LEU A 35 -4.79 -1.15 -0.16
N PHE A 36 -4.98 -0.35 -1.21
CA PHE A 36 -5.67 0.93 -1.16
C PHE A 36 -6.82 0.88 -2.18
N LEU A 37 -8.04 0.96 -1.69
CA LEU A 37 -9.24 1.06 -2.51
C LEU A 37 -9.60 2.53 -2.66
N PHE A 38 -9.40 3.05 -3.86
CA PHE A 38 -9.92 4.35 -4.26
C PHE A 38 -11.31 4.19 -4.88
N ASP A 39 -11.97 5.31 -5.15
CA ASP A 39 -13.28 5.36 -5.80
C ASP A 39 -13.25 5.00 -7.30
N ASP A 40 -12.08 5.00 -7.94
CA ASP A 40 -11.87 4.71 -9.36
C ASP A 40 -11.05 3.42 -9.63
N PHE A 41 -10.19 2.98 -8.70
CA PHE A 41 -9.42 1.73 -8.82
C PHE A 41 -8.96 1.15 -7.48
N LEU A 42 -8.49 -0.10 -7.54
CA LEU A 42 -7.82 -0.80 -6.45
C LEU A 42 -6.31 -0.86 -6.69
N LEU A 43 -5.51 -0.43 -5.72
CA LEU A 43 -4.05 -0.51 -5.74
C LEU A 43 -3.55 -1.63 -4.84
N ILE A 44 -2.68 -2.47 -5.36
CA ILE A 44 -2.01 -3.54 -4.60
C ILE A 44 -0.54 -3.17 -4.42
N THR A 45 -0.08 -3.14 -3.18
CA THR A 45 1.33 -2.85 -2.87
C THR A 45 1.97 -3.99 -2.09
N LYS A 46 3.25 -4.21 -2.38
CA LYS A 46 4.12 -5.09 -1.61
C LYS A 46 4.89 -4.27 -0.59
N ILE A 47 4.85 -4.70 0.65
CA ILE A 47 5.67 -4.09 1.70
C ILE A 47 7.09 -4.65 1.60
N LYS A 48 8.07 -3.80 1.25
CA LYS A 48 9.48 -4.14 1.32
C LYS A 48 10.00 -3.77 2.71
N ARG A 49 10.10 -4.77 3.59
CA ARG A 49 10.82 -4.61 4.86
C ARG A 49 12.31 -4.46 4.56
N ASN A 50 12.84 -3.25 4.72
CA ASN A 50 14.28 -3.05 4.77
C ASN A 50 14.76 -3.57 6.12
N LYS A 51 15.55 -4.64 6.12
CA LYS A 51 16.19 -5.13 7.36
C LYS A 51 17.30 -4.13 7.71
N LYS A 52 16.95 -2.97 8.28
CA LYS A 52 17.96 -2.12 8.92
C LYS A 52 18.44 -2.92 10.12
N LYS A 53 19.71 -3.34 10.09
CA LYS A 53 20.39 -3.83 11.30
C LYS A 53 20.24 -2.71 12.33
N CYS A 54 19.43 -2.91 13.35
CA CYS A 54 19.36 -2.01 14.48
C CYS A 54 20.76 -1.97 15.10
N GLY A 55 21.44 -0.85 14.90
CA GLY A 55 22.78 -0.60 15.41
C GLY A 55 23.10 0.88 15.25
N GLY A 56 22.99 1.63 16.35
CA GLY A 56 23.58 2.95 16.50
C GLY A 56 22.62 4.14 16.51
N SER A 57 22.50 4.73 17.71
CA SER A 57 22.14 6.10 18.11
C SER A 57 21.49 7.11 17.15
N ASP A 58 20.47 7.74 17.73
CA ASP A 58 20.17 9.18 17.81
C ASP A 58 19.89 10.03 16.56
N THR A 59 18.82 10.81 16.71
CA THR A 59 18.56 12.11 16.07
C THR A 59 18.05 12.08 14.63
N ALA A 60 16.73 11.95 14.48
CA ALA A 60 15.88 12.94 13.80
C ALA A 60 14.44 12.39 13.76
N PHE A 61 13.62 12.81 14.72
CA PHE A 61 12.17 12.65 14.64
C PHE A 61 11.66 13.49 13.48
N LEU A 62 11.43 12.87 12.33
CA LEU A 62 10.60 13.48 11.28
C LEU A 62 9.17 13.63 11.84
N PRO A 63 8.51 14.78 11.61
CA PRO A 63 7.21 15.05 12.20
C PRO A 63 6.23 13.99 11.72
N ALA A 64 5.56 13.39 12.69
CA ALA A 64 4.49 12.45 12.51
C ALA A 64 3.41 13.03 11.59
N CYS A 65 3.36 12.65 10.31
CA CYS A 65 2.11 12.75 9.56
C CYS A 65 1.10 11.82 10.25
N ALA A 66 0.16 12.41 10.96
CA ALA A 66 -0.79 11.75 11.85
C ALA A 66 -2.01 11.20 11.10
N SER A 67 -1.81 10.52 9.98
CA SER A 67 -2.93 10.07 9.13
C SER A 67 -2.94 8.58 8.79
N LEU A 68 -2.04 7.76 9.36
CA LEU A 68 -2.02 6.32 9.09
C LEU A 68 -2.46 5.52 10.33
N PRO A 69 -3.33 4.50 10.16
CA PRO A 69 -3.91 3.75 11.26
C PRO A 69 -2.86 3.00 12.11
N PRO A 70 -3.15 2.68 13.39
CA PRO A 70 -2.22 2.03 14.31
C PRO A 70 -1.61 0.71 13.79
N GLU A 71 -2.32 0.00 12.92
CA GLU A 71 -1.87 -1.24 12.29
C GLU A 71 -0.63 -1.06 11.39
N LEU A 72 -0.40 0.17 10.91
CA LEU A 72 0.77 0.54 10.10
C LEU A 72 1.95 1.08 10.91
N GLN A 73 1.87 1.11 12.25
CA GLN A 73 3.00 1.52 13.08
C GLN A 73 4.29 0.70 12.86
N PRO A 74 4.25 -0.63 12.61
CA PRO A 74 5.44 -1.40 12.26
C PRO A 74 6.05 -0.94 10.92
N LEU A 75 5.21 -0.57 9.94
CA LEU A 75 5.66 -0.04 8.65
C LEU A 75 6.34 1.33 8.82
N ARG A 76 5.75 2.19 9.67
CA ARG A 76 6.23 3.54 9.96
C ARG A 76 7.51 3.57 10.78
N ARG A 77 7.67 2.67 11.77
CA ARG A 77 8.85 2.63 12.65
C ARG A 77 10.12 2.18 11.94
N GLU A 78 10.00 1.44 10.84
CA GLU A 78 11.13 0.84 10.13
C GLU A 78 11.64 1.67 8.93
N GLY A 79 10.90 2.70 8.49
CA GLY A 79 11.16 3.34 7.20
C GLY A 79 10.98 2.36 6.05
N ALA A 80 9.97 1.51 6.16
CA ALA A 80 9.62 0.52 5.15
C ALA A 80 8.99 1.23 3.94
N SER A 81 9.43 0.85 2.74
CA SER A 81 8.84 1.33 1.50
C SER A 81 7.87 0.29 0.96
N CYS A 82 6.74 0.76 0.45
CA CYS A 82 5.80 -0.04 -0.32
C CYS A 82 6.07 0.17 -1.81
N THR A 83 6.14 -0.92 -2.56
CA THR A 83 6.25 -0.90 -4.02
C THR A 83 4.94 -1.39 -4.61
N VAL A 84 4.42 -0.69 -5.62
CA VAL A 84 3.27 -1.16 -6.39
C VAL A 84 3.58 -2.53 -6.97
N LEU A 85 2.70 -3.50 -6.75
CA LEU A 85 2.91 -4.89 -7.16
C LEU A 85 2.54 -5.07 -8.64
N ASP A 86 1.38 -4.55 -9.05
CA ASP A 86 0.85 -4.59 -10.41
C ASP A 86 0.18 -3.28 -10.80
N GLN A 87 -0.22 -3.14 -12.08
CA GLN A 87 -1.02 -2.01 -12.52
C GLN A 87 -2.29 -1.86 -11.66
N PRO A 88 -2.69 -0.63 -11.31
CA PRO A 88 -3.92 -0.42 -10.56
C PRO A 88 -5.12 -1.01 -11.31
N ILE A 89 -6.02 -1.68 -10.59
CA ILE A 89 -7.15 -2.39 -11.17
C ILE A 89 -8.37 -1.45 -11.18
N PRO A 90 -8.83 -0.97 -12.34
CA PRO A 90 -10.03 -0.14 -12.42
C PRO A 90 -11.25 -0.85 -11.84
N LEU A 91 -12.11 -0.13 -11.11
CA LEU A 91 -13.27 -0.77 -10.45
C LEU A 91 -14.30 -1.31 -11.43
N ASP A 92 -14.42 -0.73 -12.63
CA ASP A 92 -15.27 -1.22 -13.71
C ASP A 92 -14.81 -2.58 -14.27
N ARG A 93 -13.57 -2.98 -13.99
CA ARG A 93 -12.97 -4.26 -14.38
C ARG A 93 -12.81 -5.24 -13.21
N LEU A 94 -13.11 -4.81 -11.99
CA LEU A 94 -12.97 -5.64 -10.79
C LEU A 94 -14.21 -6.52 -10.60
N ILE A 95 -14.02 -7.82 -10.43
CA ILE A 95 -15.09 -8.77 -10.16
C ILE A 95 -14.88 -9.36 -8.77
N LEU A 96 -15.84 -9.15 -7.86
CA LEU A 96 -15.82 -9.75 -6.53
C LEU A 96 -16.54 -11.10 -6.56
N ARG A 97 -15.88 -12.13 -6.05
CA ARG A 97 -16.45 -13.47 -5.85
C ARG A 97 -16.16 -13.91 -4.43
N ASN A 98 -17.19 -14.37 -3.73
CA ASN A 98 -17.02 -15.02 -2.44
C ASN A 98 -16.50 -16.44 -2.69
N VAL A 99 -15.53 -16.86 -1.90
CA VAL A 99 -15.10 -18.26 -1.84
C VAL A 99 -15.77 -18.83 -0.61
N ASP A 100 -16.77 -19.68 -0.82
CA ASP A 100 -17.37 -20.42 0.29
C ASP A 100 -16.32 -21.35 0.90
N PRO A 101 -16.26 -21.48 2.24
CA PRO A 101 -15.40 -22.47 2.86
C PRO A 101 -15.82 -23.86 2.39
N VAL A 102 -14.84 -24.64 1.90
CA VAL A 102 -15.01 -26.06 1.55
C VAL A 102 -15.20 -26.89 2.83
#